data_AF-A0A1A6A3G2-F1
#
_entry.id   AF-A0A1A6A3G2-F1
#
_cell.length_a   1.000
_cell.length_b   1.000
_cell.length_c   1.000
_cell.angle_alpha   90.00
_cell.angle_beta   90.00
_cell.angle_gamma   90.00
#
_symmetry.space_group_name_H-M   'P 1'
#
loop_
_entity.id
_entity.type
_entity.pdbx_description
1 polymer ?
#
loop_
_entity_poly.entity_id
_entity_poly.type
_entity_poly.pdbx_seq_one_letter_code
_entity_poly.pdbx_strand_id
1 'polypeptide(L)'
;MAESQSLQLTVSRISLGDNNAPAVGPSSIIEVRSHDKLDTIFHQIHTELQISIPLEQIEWMQFPLIDPQPVEDSQSGSGSVRPPATLHGQETPRSLEWSNGVKIYYKKKEDRVDYTRSPEKALG
;
A
#
# COMPACT_ATOMS: atom_id res chain seq x y z
N MET A 1 -9.40 -21.26 22.26
CA MET A 1 -10.03 -20.46 21.18
C MET A 1 -9.05 -19.33 20.90
N ALA A 2 -8.48 -19.23 19.69
CA ALA A 2 -7.54 -18.16 19.38
C ALA A 2 -8.35 -16.87 19.19
N GLU A 3 -8.15 -15.88 20.07
CA GLU A 3 -8.77 -14.57 19.91
C GLU A 3 -8.35 -13.98 18.57
N SER A 4 -9.33 -13.55 17.81
CA SER A 4 -9.14 -12.85 16.55
C SER A 4 -8.50 -11.49 16.81
N GLN A 5 -7.17 -11.43 16.75
CA GLN A 5 -6.42 -10.19 16.93
C GLN A 5 -6.81 -9.17 15.85
N SER A 6 -7.21 -7.96 16.26
CA SER A 6 -7.36 -6.82 15.36
C SER A 6 -6.01 -6.16 15.07
N LEU A 7 -5.89 -5.59 13.87
CA LEU A 7 -4.68 -4.97 13.35
C LEU A 7 -5.03 -3.61 12.74
N GLN A 8 -4.17 -2.63 12.95
CA GLN A 8 -4.23 -1.33 12.27
C GLN A 8 -3.31 -1.35 11.05
N LEU A 9 -3.88 -1.14 9.87
CA LEU A 9 -3.16 -0.96 8.60
C LEU A 9 -3.04 0.52 8.29
N THR A 10 -1.92 0.94 7.72
CA THR A 10 -1.79 2.24 7.06
C THR A 10 -1.93 2.03 5.56
N VAL A 11 -2.89 2.70 4.93
CA VAL A 11 -3.19 2.55 3.50
C VAL A 11 -2.89 3.86 2.77
N SER A 12 -2.09 3.81 1.71
CA SER A 12 -1.79 4.97 0.86
C SER A 12 -2.00 4.66 -0.63
N ARG A 13 -2.38 5.68 -1.40
CA ARG A 13 -2.39 5.57 -2.86
C ARG A 13 -0.99 5.78 -3.42
N ILE A 14 -0.60 4.97 -4.40
CA ILE A 14 0.49 5.27 -5.33
C ILE A 14 -0.13 5.67 -6.67
N SER A 15 0.31 6.80 -7.21
CA SER A 15 -0.04 7.28 -8.54
C SER A 15 1.20 7.58 -9.37
N LEU A 16 1.00 7.87 -10.65
CA LEU A 16 2.06 8.32 -11.54
C LEU A 16 2.41 9.78 -11.24
N GLY A 17 3.64 10.02 -10.78
CA GLY A 17 4.26 11.34 -10.65
C GLY A 17 5.00 11.75 -11.92
N ASP A 18 5.86 12.76 -11.82
CA ASP A 18 6.62 13.26 -12.96
C ASP A 18 7.62 12.20 -13.45
N ASN A 19 7.79 12.09 -14.77
CA ASN A 19 8.69 11.11 -15.40
C ASN A 19 8.49 9.66 -14.92
N ASN A 20 7.24 9.26 -14.62
CA ASN A 20 6.84 7.96 -14.09
C ASN A 20 7.35 7.63 -12.67
N ALA A 21 7.82 8.62 -11.91
CA ALA A 21 8.17 8.42 -10.51
C ALA A 21 6.93 8.02 -9.68
N PRO A 22 7.10 7.26 -8.58
CA PRO A 22 6.00 6.96 -7.68
C PRO A 22 5.57 8.23 -6.95
N ALA A 23 4.32 8.66 -7.11
CA ALA A 23 3.74 9.73 -6.29
C ALA A 23 2.88 9.10 -5.18
N VAL A 24 3.23 9.35 -3.90
CA VAL A 24 2.51 8.77 -2.76
C VAL A 24 1.52 9.79 -2.18
N GLY A 25 0.26 9.38 -2.14
CA GLY A 25 -0.85 10.16 -1.60
C GLY A 25 -0.96 10.09 -0.08
N PRO A 26 -1.97 10.76 0.50
CA PRO A 26 -2.22 10.72 1.93
C PRO A 26 -2.47 9.29 2.41
N SER A 27 -2.13 9.03 3.68
CA SER A 27 -2.39 7.76 4.33
C SER A 27 -3.68 7.79 5.16
N SER A 28 -4.32 6.64 5.28
CA SER A 28 -5.47 6.41 6.17
C SER A 28 -5.23 5.17 7.02
N ILE A 29 -5.74 5.17 8.25
CA ILE A 29 -5.64 4.03 9.16
C ILE A 29 -6.92 3.22 9.08
N ILE A 30 -6.81 1.92 8.81
CA ILE A 30 -7.93 0.99 8.70
C ILE A 30 -7.74 -0.13 9.72
N GLU A 31 -8.77 -0.42 10.51
CA GLU A 31 -8.77 -1.56 11.42
C GLU A 31 -9.32 -2.81 10.72
N VAL A 32 -8.56 -3.91 10.79
CA VAL A 32 -8.90 -5.19 10.15
C VAL A 32 -8.70 -6.33 11.13
N ARG A 33 -9.23 -7.51 10.80
CA ARG A 33 -8.95 -8.71 11.58
C ARG A 33 -7.86 -9.53 10.92
N SER A 34 -6.97 -10.08 11.74
CA SER A 34 -5.80 -10.84 11.28
C SER A 34 -6.11 -12.10 10.47
N HIS A 35 -7.31 -12.65 10.59
CA HIS A 35 -7.75 -13.89 9.94
C HIS A 35 -8.70 -13.65 8.76
N ASP A 36 -9.12 -12.41 8.53
CA ASP A 36 -9.95 -12.08 7.38
C ASP A 36 -9.13 -12.19 6.10
N LYS A 37 -9.77 -12.67 5.04
CA LYS A 37 -9.17 -12.69 3.72
C LYS A 37 -8.91 -11.28 3.24
N LEU A 38 -7.80 -11.09 2.52
CA LEU A 38 -7.47 -9.79 1.94
C LEU A 38 -8.55 -9.30 0.98
N ASP A 39 -9.28 -10.16 0.26
CA ASP A 39 -10.41 -9.71 -0.57
C ASP A 39 -11.47 -8.96 0.26
N THR A 40 -11.84 -9.50 1.43
CA THR A 40 -12.79 -8.85 2.35
C THR A 40 -12.24 -7.52 2.84
N ILE A 41 -10.96 -7.49 3.20
CA ILE A 41 -10.27 -6.28 3.66
C ILE A 41 -10.20 -5.23 2.54
N PHE A 42 -9.90 -5.62 1.30
CA PHE A 42 -9.83 -4.72 0.16
C PHE A 42 -11.20 -4.13 -0.16
N HIS A 43 -12.28 -4.92 -0.08
CA HIS A 43 -13.65 -4.41 -0.20
C HIS A 43 -14.00 -3.42 0.91
N GLN A 44 -13.59 -3.70 2.15
CA GLN A 44 -13.76 -2.80 3.29
C GLN A 44 -13.03 -1.47 3.04
N ILE A 45 -11.73 -1.51 2.74
CA ILE A 45 -10.91 -0.32 2.46
C ILE A 45 -11.49 0.49 1.30
N HIS A 46 -11.89 -0.19 0.21
CA HIS A 46 -12.47 0.45 -0.97
C HIS A 46 -13.73 1.26 -0.63
N THR A 47 -14.58 0.69 0.21
CA THR A 47 -15.83 1.32 0.67
C THR A 47 -15.56 2.45 1.65
N GLU A 48 -14.72 2.21 2.67
CA GLU A 48 -14.42 3.19 3.74
C GLU A 48 -13.67 4.42 3.20
N LEU A 49 -12.71 4.22 2.30
CA LEU A 49 -11.93 5.30 1.70
C LEU A 49 -12.58 5.90 0.45
N GLN A 50 -13.77 5.42 0.06
CA GLN A 50 -14.51 5.89 -1.12
C GLN A 50 -13.63 5.93 -2.38
N ILE A 51 -12.87 4.86 -2.61
CA ILE A 51 -11.89 4.81 -3.71
C ILE A 51 -12.63 4.83 -5.05
N SER A 52 -12.32 5.82 -5.88
CA SER A 52 -12.98 6.03 -7.18
C SER A 52 -12.56 5.02 -8.25
N ILE A 53 -11.44 4.32 -8.06
CA ILE A 53 -10.96 3.27 -8.96
C ILE A 53 -11.81 2.00 -8.70
N PRO A 54 -12.38 1.37 -9.74
CA PRO A 54 -13.08 0.09 -9.57
C PRO A 54 -12.15 -0.96 -8.95
N LEU A 55 -12.64 -1.73 -7.98
CA LEU A 55 -11.81 -2.64 -7.18
C LEU A 55 -11.02 -3.64 -8.04
N GLU A 56 -11.63 -4.14 -9.12
CA GLU A 56 -11.01 -5.06 -10.07
C GLU A 56 -9.86 -4.45 -10.87
N GLN A 57 -9.75 -3.12 -10.90
CA GLN A 57 -8.69 -2.36 -11.55
C GLN A 57 -7.59 -1.93 -10.56
N ILE A 58 -7.75 -2.24 -9.27
CA ILE A 58 -6.77 -1.92 -8.25
C ILE A 58 -5.72 -3.03 -8.15
N GLU A 59 -4.47 -2.62 -8.09
CA GLU A 59 -3.35 -3.46 -7.66
C GLU A 59 -2.97 -3.08 -6.24
N TRP A 60 -3.07 -4.05 -5.32
CA TRP A 60 -2.67 -3.91 -3.92
C TRP A 60 -1.26 -4.42 -3.71
N MET A 61 -0.50 -3.72 -2.88
CA MET A 61 0.92 -3.99 -2.72
C MET A 61 1.47 -3.63 -1.35
N GLN A 62 2.58 -4.27 -1.00
CA GLN A 62 3.38 -3.99 0.20
C GLN A 62 4.86 -3.84 -0.19
N PHE A 63 5.55 -2.89 0.44
CA PHE A 63 7.00 -2.75 0.28
C PHE A 63 7.72 -3.49 1.42
N PRO A 64 8.61 -4.45 1.11
CA PRO A 64 9.18 -5.33 2.14
C PRO A 64 10.26 -4.68 3.01
N LEU A 65 10.92 -3.60 2.59
CA LEU A 65 12.09 -3.04 3.30
C LEU A 65 12.26 -1.52 3.25
N ILE A 66 11.71 -0.82 2.25
CA ILE A 66 11.84 0.63 2.08
C ILE A 66 10.46 1.17 1.74
N ASP A 67 9.89 1.91 2.68
CA ASP A 67 8.65 2.65 2.45
C ASP A 67 8.93 3.75 1.42
N PRO A 68 8.13 3.86 0.34
CA PRO A 68 8.20 4.99 -0.57
C PRO A 68 7.64 6.24 0.13
N GLN A 69 8.36 6.79 1.11
CA GLN A 69 8.05 8.11 1.66
C GLN A 69 8.77 9.18 0.84
N PRO A 70 8.12 10.31 0.51
CA PRO A 70 8.82 11.48 0.01
C PRO A 70 9.87 11.90 1.04
N VAL A 71 11.12 12.02 0.62
CA VAL A 71 12.23 12.37 1.51
C VAL A 71 12.11 13.85 1.88
N GLU A 72 11.57 14.16 3.07
CA GLU A 72 11.68 15.49 3.66
C GLU A 72 13.12 15.66 4.15
N ASP A 73 13.92 16.44 3.41
CA ASP A 73 15.25 16.93 3.78
C ASP A 73 16.19 15.90 4.43
N SER A 74 16.89 15.07 3.63
CA SER A 74 18.31 14.74 3.84
C SER A 74 18.83 13.66 2.88
N GLN A 75 19.97 13.99 2.25
CA GLN A 75 21.01 13.12 1.71
C GLN A 75 20.64 12.14 0.58
N SER A 76 21.24 12.41 -0.58
CA SER A 76 21.44 11.48 -1.68
C SER A 76 21.88 10.09 -1.18
N GLY A 77 20.96 9.15 -1.22
CA GLY A 77 21.24 7.73 -1.20
C GLY A 77 20.59 7.10 -2.42
N SER A 78 21.38 6.50 -3.31
CA SER A 78 20.89 5.54 -4.30
C SER A 78 20.33 4.31 -3.58
N GLY A 79 19.14 4.46 -2.98
CA GLY A 79 18.39 3.35 -2.43
C GLY A 79 17.49 2.81 -3.52
N SER A 80 17.94 1.80 -4.26
CA SER A 80 17.05 1.04 -5.13
C SER A 80 15.92 0.49 -4.26
N VAL A 81 14.73 1.07 -4.37
CA VAL A 81 13.54 0.56 -3.69
C VAL A 81 13.29 -0.82 -4.31
N ARG A 82 13.34 -1.88 -3.49
CA ARG A 82 12.97 -3.20 -3.99
C ARG A 82 11.55 -3.13 -4.53
N PRO A 83 11.27 -3.80 -5.66
CA PRO A 83 9.92 -3.79 -6.23
C PRO A 83 8.91 -4.27 -5.17
N PRO A 84 7.72 -3.66 -5.13
CA PRO A 84 6.70 -4.07 -4.17
C PRO A 84 6.25 -5.52 -4.40
N ALA A 85 5.85 -6.18 -3.32
CA ALA A 85 5.14 -7.45 -3.41
C ALA A 85 3.66 -7.17 -3.65
N THR A 86 3.10 -7.74 -4.71
CA THR A 86 1.65 -7.71 -4.95
C THR A 86 0.94 -8.58 -3.91
N LEU A 87 -0.16 -8.06 -3.37
CA LEU A 87 -0.99 -8.75 -2.40
C LEU A 87 -2.17 -9.44 -3.09
N HIS A 88 -2.51 -10.63 -2.64
CA HIS A 88 -3.54 -11.48 -3.24
C HIS A 88 -4.71 -11.72 -2.29
N GLY A 89 -5.92 -11.70 -2.84
CA GLY A 89 -7.17 -11.77 -2.10
C GLY A 89 -7.36 -13.01 -1.20
N GLN A 90 -6.70 -14.12 -1.51
CA GLN A 90 -6.78 -15.37 -0.74
C GLN A 90 -5.86 -15.38 0.49
N GLU A 91 -4.93 -14.43 0.58
CA GLU A 91 -4.05 -14.29 1.73
C GLU A 91 -4.79 -13.69 2.93
N THR A 92 -4.18 -13.75 4.10
CA THR A 92 -4.66 -13.12 5.33
C THR A 92 -3.53 -12.32 5.95
N PRO A 93 -3.79 -11.27 6.75
CA PRO A 93 -2.73 -10.58 7.48
C PRO A 93 -1.86 -11.54 8.31
N ARG A 94 -2.47 -12.57 8.91
CA ARG A 94 -1.75 -13.59 9.67
C ARG A 94 -0.81 -14.44 8.82
N SER A 95 -1.22 -14.88 7.62
CA SER A 95 -0.36 -15.67 6.72
C SER A 95 0.81 -14.85 6.17
N LEU A 96 0.64 -13.53 6.13
CA LEU A 96 1.67 -12.55 5.75
C LEU A 96 2.49 -12.06 6.95
N GLU A 97 2.26 -12.63 8.14
CA GLU A 97 2.93 -12.26 9.39
C GLU A 97 2.83 -10.76 9.71
N TRP A 98 1.72 -10.12 9.32
CA TRP A 98 1.50 -8.71 9.57
C TRP A 98 1.30 -8.41 11.06
N SER A 99 1.87 -7.28 11.47
CA SER A 99 1.71 -6.69 12.79
C SER A 99 1.05 -5.31 12.67
N ASN A 100 0.69 -4.73 13.82
CA ASN A 100 0.14 -3.37 13.88
C ASN A 100 1.07 -2.36 13.22
N GLY A 101 0.49 -1.47 12.41
CA GLY A 101 1.22 -0.40 11.71
C GLY A 101 1.81 -0.82 10.37
N VAL A 102 1.49 -2.02 9.87
CA VAL A 102 1.89 -2.41 8.51
C VAL A 102 1.32 -1.42 7.48
N LYS A 103 2.14 -1.11 6.47
CA LYS A 103 1.77 -0.20 5.40
C LYS A 103 1.47 -0.98 4.14
N ILE A 104 0.32 -0.70 3.53
CA ILE A 104 -0.06 -1.22 2.22
C ILE A 104 -0.40 -0.07 1.29
N TYR A 105 -0.25 -0.33 0.01
CA TYR A 105 -0.43 0.66 -1.03
C TYR A 105 -1.35 0.12 -2.10
N TYR A 106 -2.02 1.03 -2.79
CA TYR A 106 -2.85 0.68 -3.93
C TYR A 106 -2.59 1.64 -5.08
N LYS A 107 -2.67 1.11 -6.31
CA LYS A 107 -2.62 1.89 -7.56
C LYS A 107 -3.56 1.30 -8.59
N LYS A 108 -3.76 1.98 -9.72
CA LYS A 108 -4.39 1.32 -10.86
C LYS A 108 -3.43 0.28 -11.46
N LYS A 109 -3.96 -0.85 -11.93
CA LYS A 109 -3.18 -1.88 -12.62
C LYS A 109 -2.45 -1.34 -13.86
N GLU A 110 -3.07 -0.40 -14.57
CA GLU A 110 -2.50 0.22 -15.78
C GLU A 110 -1.34 1.19 -15.51
N ASP A 111 -1.22 1.71 -14.28
CA ASP A 111 -0.17 2.66 -13.91
C ASP A 111 1.19 1.94 -13.89
N ARG A 112 2.07 2.31 -14.83
CA ARG A 112 3.44 1.80 -14.94
C ARG A 112 4.40 2.69 -14.17
N VAL A 113 4.44 2.49 -12.86
CA VAL A 113 5.29 3.24 -11.94
C VAL A 113 6.72 2.68 -11.95
N ASP A 114 7.71 3.56 -12.08
CA ASP A 114 9.13 3.21 -11.99
C ASP A 114 9.62 3.31 -10.55
N TYR A 115 9.52 2.20 -9.81
CA TYR A 115 9.97 2.11 -8.41
C TYR A 115 11.48 2.25 -8.23
N THR A 116 12.27 2.30 -9.30
CA THR A 116 13.72 2.55 -9.17
C THR A 116 14.01 4.04 -8.92
N ARG A 117 13.01 4.90 -9.08
CA ARG A 117 13.08 6.34 -8.81
C ARG A 117 12.63 6.67 -7.39
N SER A 118 13.18 7.75 -6.85
CA SER A 118 12.74 8.32 -5.58
C SER A 118 11.26 8.70 -5.66
N PRO A 119 10.45 8.38 -4.63
CA PRO A 119 9.05 8.77 -4.58
C PRO A 119 8.89 10.27 -4.39
N GLU A 120 7.89 10.82 -5.08
CA GLU A 120 7.43 12.19 -4.98
C GLU A 120 6.17 12.26 -4.10
N LYS A 121 5.89 13.44 -3.56
CA LYS A 121 4.61 13.68 -2.89
C LYS A 121 3.54 13.90 -3.96
N ALA A 122 2.41 13.19 -3.90
CA ALA A 122 1.31 13.45 -4.81
C ALA A 122 0.78 14.89 -4.58
N LEU A 123 0.67 15.68 -5.64
CA LEU A 123 -0.04 16.96 -5.61
C LEU A 123 -1.54 16.63 -5.46
N GLY A 124 -2.07 16.94 -4.28
CA GLY A 124 -3.49 16.76 -3.94
C GLY A 124 -4.40 17.74 -4.67
#